data_AF-A0A2V6DKH6-F1
#
_entry.id   AF-A0A2V6DKH6-F1
#
_cell.length_a   1.000
_cell.length_b   1.000
_cell.length_c   1.000
_cell.angle_alpha   90.00
_cell.angle_beta   90.00
_cell.angle_gamma   90.00
#
_symmetry.space_group_name_H-M   'P 1'
#
loop_
_entity.id
_entity.type
_entity.pdbx_description
1 polymer ?
#
loop_
_entity_poly.entity_id
_entity_poly.type
_entity_poly.pdbx_seq_one_letter_code
_entity_poly.pdbx_strand_id
1 'polypeptide(L)' 'GRAIPPSSFVVSSITLDPKAHYAIINGRTMGEGQQFGLQLGTQVYQITVKAINDGHVVLLRQDQEIIVPLRRK' A
#
# COMPACT_ATOMS: atom_id res chain seq x y z
N GLY A 1 -15.05 10.27 -6.47
CA GLY A 1 -15.03 8.90 -7.02
C GLY A 1 -15.17 7.90 -5.88
N ARG A 2 -15.65 6.68 -6.14
CA ARG A 2 -15.86 5.67 -5.08
C ARG A 2 -14.56 5.41 -4.31
N ALA A 3 -14.66 5.27 -2.99
CA ALA A 3 -13.55 4.88 -2.13
C ALA A 3 -13.01 3.50 -2.54
N ILE A 4 -11.69 3.35 -2.66
CA ILE A 4 -11.09 2.05 -2.91
C ILE A 4 -11.05 1.29 -1.57
N PRO A 5 -11.65 0.09 -1.47
CA PRO A 5 -11.64 -0.64 -0.21
C PRO A 5 -10.23 -1.16 0.11
N PRO A 6 -9.78 -1.13 1.38
CA PRO A 6 -8.48 -1.67 1.80
C PRO A 6 -8.25 -3.13 1.38
N SER A 7 -9.31 -3.93 1.26
CA SER A 7 -9.26 -5.31 0.78
C SER A 7 -8.82 -5.47 -0.68
N SER A 8 -8.73 -4.36 -1.43
CA SER A 8 -8.14 -4.33 -2.77
C SER A 8 -6.62 -4.46 -2.76
N PHE A 9 -6.01 -4.38 -1.57
CA PHE A 9 -4.59 -4.44 -1.35
C PHE A 9 -4.23 -5.61 -0.46
N VAL A 10 -3.10 -6.24 -0.76
CA VAL A 10 -2.50 -7.28 0.07
C VAL A 10 -1.11 -6.80 0.47
N VAL A 11 -0.98 -6.42 1.74
CA VAL A 11 0.33 -6.23 2.37
C VAL A 11 0.75 -7.57 2.92
N SER A 12 1.79 -8.16 2.34
CA SER A 12 2.27 -9.51 2.68
C SER A 12 3.51 -9.51 3.58
N SER A 13 4.28 -8.41 3.56
CA SER A 13 5.45 -8.21 4.40
C SER A 13 5.64 -6.72 4.67
N ILE A 14 6.21 -6.41 5.83
CA ILE A 14 6.67 -5.09 6.23
C ILE A 14 8.06 -5.25 6.84
N THR A 15 9.00 -4.43 6.39
CA THR A 15 10.38 -4.38 6.91
C THR A 15 10.65 -2.96 7.39
N LEU A 16 11.01 -2.84 8.67
CA LEU A 16 11.24 -1.59 9.40
C LEU A 16 12.62 -1.62 10.07
N ASP A 17 13.66 -1.85 9.27
CA ASP A 17 15.04 -1.87 9.76
C ASP A 17 15.70 -0.50 9.54
N PRO A 18 16.68 -0.09 10.37
CA PRO A 18 17.42 1.15 10.18
C PRO A 18 18.10 1.30 8.80
N LYS A 19 18.32 0.17 8.10
CA LYS A 19 18.93 0.13 6.76
C LYS A 19 17.92 -0.15 5.64
N ALA A 20 16.69 -0.52 5.96
CA ALA A 20 15.69 -0.92 4.98
C ALA A 20 14.27 -0.68 5.50
N HIS A 21 13.55 0.19 4.81
CA HIS A 21 12.18 0.56 5.15
C HIS A 21 11.28 0.37 3.92
N TYR A 22 10.60 -0.79 3.85
CA TYR A 22 9.77 -1.15 2.70
C TYR A 22 8.66 -2.14 3.09
N ALA A 23 7.67 -2.26 2.22
CA ALA A 23 6.57 -3.22 2.33
C ALA A 23 6.37 -3.96 1.02
N ILE A 24 5.88 -5.20 1.09
CA ILE A 24 5.48 -5.95 -0.10
C ILE A 24 3.97 -5.82 -0.28
N ILE A 25 3.57 -5.00 -1.25
CA ILE A 25 2.19 -4.62 -1.54
C ILE A 25 1.79 -5.21 -2.90
N ASN A 26 0.76 -6.06 -2.92
CA ASN A 26 0.32 -6.76 -4.14
C ASN A 26 1.48 -7.49 -4.86
N GLY A 27 2.41 -8.05 -4.09
CA GLY A 27 3.59 -8.76 -4.60
C GLY A 27 4.73 -7.85 -5.09
N ARG A 28 4.62 -6.53 -4.94
CA ARG A 28 5.67 -5.56 -5.30
C ARG A 28 6.34 -5.00 -4.06
N THR A 29 7.66 -4.90 -4.08
CA THR A 29 8.43 -4.18 -3.05
C THR A 29 8.24 -2.69 -3.24
N MET A 30 7.71 -2.03 -2.23
CA MET A 30 7.40 -0.60 -2.23
C MET A 30 8.00 0.08 -1.01
N GLY A 31 8.67 1.21 -1.21
CA GLY A 31 9.09 2.13 -0.15
C GLY A 31 8.13 3.32 0.00
N GLU A 32 8.31 4.09 1.07
CA GLU A 32 7.59 5.34 1.26
C GLU A 32 7.86 6.33 0.12
N GLY A 33 6.83 7.10 -0.27
CA GLY A 33 6.86 8.02 -1.40
C GLY A 33 6.75 7.37 -2.78
N GLN A 34 6.90 6.04 -2.89
CA GLN A 34 6.78 5.35 -4.17
C GLN A 34 5.32 5.20 -4.61
N GLN A 35 5.10 5.27 -5.92
CA GLN A 35 3.78 5.15 -6.54
C GLN A 35 3.67 3.86 -7.35
N PHE A 36 2.49 3.25 -7.34
CA PHE A 36 2.16 2.09 -8.16
C PHE A 36 0.74 2.19 -8.72
N GLY A 37 0.53 1.51 -9.84
CA GLY A 37 -0.81 1.34 -10.42
C GLY A 37 -1.54 0.16 -9.78
N LEU A 38 -2.73 0.41 -9.22
CA LEU A 38 -3.69 -0.61 -8.85
C LEU A 38 -4.73 -0.77 -9.96
N GLN A 39 -4.80 -1.94 -10.58
CA GLN A 39 -5.86 -2.27 -11.53
C GLN A 39 -7.07 -2.82 -10.78
N LEU A 40 -8.23 -2.18 -10.93
CA LEU A 40 -9.52 -2.72 -10.47
C LEU A 40 -10.51 -2.68 -11.63
N GLY A 41 -10.92 -3.86 -12.09
CA GLY A 41 -11.70 -4.01 -13.31
C GLY A 41 -10.94 -3.42 -14.51
N THR A 42 -11.56 -2.45 -15.19
CA THR A 42 -11.00 -1.75 -16.36
C THR A 42 -10.25 -0.47 -16.01
N GLN A 43 -10.23 -0.05 -14.74
CA GLN A 43 -9.61 1.21 -14.32
C GLN A 43 -8.28 0.96 -13.60
N VAL A 44 -7.29 1.81 -13.91
CA VAL A 44 -6.01 1.85 -13.20
C VAL A 44 -6.01 3.07 -12.27
N TYR A 45 -5.80 2.84 -10.99
CA TYR A 45 -5.67 3.86 -9.97
C TYR A 45 -4.21 4.06 -9.61
N GLN A 46 -3.74 5.30 -9.61
CA GLN A 46 -2.41 5.64 -9.12
C GLN A 46 -2.47 5.76 -7.60
N ILE A 47 -1.65 4.95 -6.91
CA ILE A 47 -1.60 4.84 -5.46
C ILE A 47 -0.18 5.13 -4.99
N THR A 48 -0.04 6.02 -4.03
CA THR A 48 1.24 6.36 -3.41
C THR A 48 1.35 5.69 -2.05
N VAL A 49 2.51 5.15 -1.71
CA VAL A 49 2.79 4.69 -0.35
C VAL A 49 3.14 5.91 0.49
N LYS A 50 2.22 6.32 1.37
CA LYS A 50 2.42 7.48 2.22
C LYS A 50 3.33 7.17 3.40
N ALA A 51 3.08 6.06 4.08
CA ALA A 51 3.86 5.63 5.23
C ALA A 51 3.82 4.11 5.37
N ILE A 52 4.88 3.54 5.90
CA ILE A 52 5.00 2.12 6.24
C ILE A 52 5.24 2.05 7.75
N ASN A 53 4.27 1.52 8.47
CA ASN A 53 4.27 1.47 9.93
C ASN A 53 4.31 0.02 10.41
N ASP A 54 4.54 -0.18 11.70
CA ASP A 54 4.49 -1.54 12.25
C ASP A 54 3.07 -2.12 12.10
N GLY A 55 3.01 -3.29 11.47
CA GLY A 55 1.78 -4.02 11.21
C GLY A 55 0.82 -3.42 10.16
N HIS A 56 1.11 -2.28 9.53
CA HIS A 56 0.24 -1.72 8.46
C HIS A 56 0.95 -0.74 7.53
N VAL A 57 0.35 -0.49 6.37
CA VAL A 57 0.80 0.52 5.40
C VAL A 57 -0.30 1.55 5.19
N VAL A 58 0.07 2.83 5.12
CA VAL A 58 -0.83 3.92 4.74
C VAL A 58 -0.60 4.24 3.27
N LEU A 59 -1.66 4.09 2.48
CA LEU A 59 -1.68 4.41 1.06
C LEU A 59 -2.45 5.70 0.84
N LEU A 60 -2.02 6.48 -0.15
CA LEU A 60 -2.65 7.72 -0.56
C LEU A 60 -3.10 7.62 -2.01
N ARG A 61 -4.32 8.05 -2.28
CA ARG A 61 -4.84 8.22 -3.62
C ARG A 61 -5.49 9.60 -3.71
N GLN A 62 -4.87 10.53 -4.44
CA GLN A 62 -5.28 11.93 -4.42
C GLN A 62 -5.29 12.41 -2.97
N ASP A 63 -6.46 12.73 -2.38
CA ASP A 63 -6.60 13.14 -0.98
C ASP A 63 -7.17 12.02 -0.07
N GLN A 64 -7.35 10.82 -0.59
CA GLN A 64 -7.88 9.69 0.16
C GLN A 64 -6.77 8.85 0.78
N GLU A 65 -6.77 8.74 2.10
CA GLU A 65 -5.95 7.77 2.83
C GLU A 65 -6.63 6.42 2.95
N ILE A 66 -5.85 5.36 2.80
CA ILE A 66 -6.28 3.97 2.85
C ILE A 66 -5.30 3.22 3.74
N ILE A 67 -5.76 2.79 4.90
CA ILE A 67 -4.95 1.99 5.84
C ILE A 67 -5.11 0.52 5.47
N VAL A 68 -4.00 -0.14 5.15
CA VAL A 68 -3.98 -1.55 4.78
C VAL A 68 -3.16 -2.32 5.83
N PRO A 69 -3.80 -3.18 6.63
CA PRO A 69 -3.08 -3.97 7.63
C PRO A 69 -2.21 -5.05 6.95
N LEU A 70 -1.10 -5.41 7.60
CA LEU A 70 -0.31 -6.58 7.26
C LEU A 70 -1.22 -7.81 7.36
N ARG A 71 -1.33 -8.56 6.26
CA ARG A 71 -2.12 -9.80 6.25
C ARG A 71 -1.44 -10.82 7.16
N ARG A 72 -2.16 -11.21 8.21
CA ARG A 72 -1.79 -12.35 9.06
C ARG A 72 -2.31 -13.63 8.42
N LYS A 73 -1.49 -14.69 8.44
CA LYS A 73 -1.93 -16.04 8.05
C LYS A 73 -2.89 -16.59 9.08
#